data_AF-A0A6N8HT94-F1
#
_entry.id   AF-A0A6N8HT94-F1
#
_cell.length_a   1.000
_cell.length_b   1.000
_cell.length_c   1.000
_cell.angle_alpha   90.00
_cell.angle_beta   90.00
_cell.angle_gamma   90.00
#
_symmetry.space_group_name_H-M   'P 1'
#
loop_
_entity.id
_entity.type
_entity.pdbx_description
1 polymer ?
#
loop_
_entity_poly.entity_id
_entity_poly.type
_entity_poly.pdbx_seq_one_letter_code
_entity_poly.pdbx_strand_id
1 'polypeptide(L)' 'MKNLSDDLLIESYFKARELHLSPDFVALIEKEIEKRQLTLPIEQSHST' A
#
# COMPACT_ATOMS: atom_id res chain seq x y z
N MET A 1 -0.28 0.94 11.54
CA MET A 1 0.81 1.83 11.06
C MET A 1 0.56 3.29 11.42
N LYS A 2 0.09 3.56 12.64
CA LYS A 2 -0.51 4.86 13.01
C LYS A 2 0.44 6.06 12.94
N ASN A 3 1.75 5.81 13.00
CA ASN A 3 2.77 6.86 12.98
C ASN A 3 3.41 7.04 11.59
N LEU A 4 3.03 6.24 10.59
CA LEU A 4 3.44 6.48 9.20
C LEU A 4 2.59 7.62 8.63
N SER A 5 3.25 8.58 7.98
CA SER A 5 2.57 9.54 7.11
C SER A 5 1.86 8.81 5.97
N ASP A 6 0.86 9.47 5.39
CA ASP A 6 0.04 8.87 4.34
C ASP A 6 0.85 8.51 3.09
N ASP A 7 1.78 9.38 2.68
CA ASP A 7 2.73 9.10 1.57
C ASP A 7 3.57 7.85 1.82
N LEU A 8 4.13 7.72 3.02
CA LEU A 8 4.99 6.58 3.37
C LEU A 8 4.19 5.28 3.51
N LEU A 9 2.93 5.36 3.96
CA LEU A 9 2.03 4.20 4.01
C LEU A 9 1.70 3.68 2.61
N ILE A 10 1.41 4.60 1.67
CA ILE A 10 1.14 4.27 0.27
C ILE A 10 2.40 3.71 -0.41
N GLU A 11 3.56 4.33 -0.21
CA GLU A 11 4.84 3.83 -0.73
C GLU A 11 5.14 2.42 -0.18
N SER A 12 4.91 2.20 1.12
CA SER A 12 5.11 0.89 1.76
C SER A 12 4.20 -0.19 1.16
N TYR A 13 2.96 0.16 0.79
CA TYR A 13 2.05 -0.76 0.10
C TYR A 13 2.61 -1.23 -1.23
N PHE A 14 3.01 -0.29 -2.10
CA PHE A 14 3.58 -0.64 -3.40
C PHE A 14 4.88 -1.42 -3.27
N LYS A 15 5.75 -1.03 -2.33
CA LYS A 15 7.01 -1.73 -2.10
C LYS A 15 6.79 -3.15 -1.57
N ALA A 16 5.82 -3.34 -0.68
CA ALA A 16 5.46 -4.66 -0.17
C ALA A 16 4.95 -5.59 -1.29
N ARG A 17 4.18 -5.05 -2.25
CA ARG A 17 3.73 -5.79 -3.44
C ARG A 17 4.88 -6.12 -4.39
N GLU A 18 5.75 -5.15 -4.69
CA GLU A 18 6.92 -5.32 -5.57
C GLU A 18 7.90 -6.38 -5.01
N LEU A 19 8.11 -6.39 -3.69
CA LEU A 19 8.98 -7.35 -3.03
C LEU A 19 8.32 -8.71 -2.76
N HIS A 20 7.06 -8.90 -3.19
CA HIS A 20 6.27 -10.10 -2.92
C HIS A 20 6.28 -10.50 -1.43
N LEU A 21 6.12 -9.52 -0.53
CA LEU A 21 6.03 -9.79 0.90
C LEU A 21 4.77 -10.60 1.23
N SER A 22 4.74 -11.15 2.44
CA SER A 22 3.63 -11.98 2.91
C SER A 22 2.27 -11.29 2.67
N PRO A 23 1.26 -12.00 2.15
CA PRO A 23 -0.07 -11.45 1.92
C PRO A 23 -0.72 -10.93 3.21
N ASP A 24 -0.43 -11.54 4.36
CA ASP A 24 -0.89 -11.02 5.66
C ASP A 24 -0.32 -9.62 5.95
N PHE A 25 0.94 -9.38 5.59
CA PHE A 25 1.57 -8.06 5.77
C PHE A 25 0.97 -7.02 4.83
N VAL A 26 0.76 -7.37 3.56
CA VAL A 26 0.10 -6.49 2.59
C VAL A 26 -1.33 -6.14 3.06
N ALA A 27 -2.09 -7.14 3.53
CA ALA A 27 -3.44 -6.94 4.04
C ALA A 27 -3.50 -6.01 5.26
N LEU A 28 -2.47 -5.97 6.10
CA LEU A 28 -2.39 -5.02 7.21
C LEU A 28 -2.21 -3.57 6.71
N ILE A 29 -1.47 -3.38 5.62
CA ILE A 29 -1.30 -2.06 5.00
C ILE A 29 -2.62 -1.63 4.34
N GLU A 30 -3.25 -2.52 3.57
CA GLU A 30 -4.54 -2.25 2.91
C GLU A 30 -5.63 -1.83 3.91
N LYS A 31 -5.73 -2.55 5.04
CA LYS A 31 -6.67 -2.19 6.12
C LYS A 31 -6.41 -0.81 6.72
N GLU A 32 -5.15 -0.40 6.84
CA GLU A 32 -4.82 0.94 7.33
C GLU A 32 -5.15 2.01 6.28
N ILE A 33 -4.90 1.75 5.00
CA ILE A 33 -5.26 2.64 3.88
C ILE A 33 -6.78 2.85 3.83
N GLU A 34 -7.56 1.76 3.89
CA GLU A 34 -9.02 1.81 3.92
C GLU A 34 -9.53 2.60 5.14
N LYS A 35 -8.99 2.32 6.33
CA LYS A 35 -9.36 3.01 7.56
C LYS A 35 -9.13 4.52 7.49
N ARG A 36 -8.07 4.96 6.81
CA ARG A 36 -7.75 6.38 6.62
C ARG A 36 -8.43 7.00 5.40
N GLN A 37 -9.18 6.20 4.63
CA GLN A 37 -9.84 6.62 3.40
C GLN A 37 -8.84 7.20 2.37
N LEU A 38 -7.64 6.64 2.32
CA LEU A 38 -6.61 7.08 1.38
C LEU A 38 -6.89 6.50 -0.01
N THR A 39 -6.74 7.32 -1.03
CA THR A 39 -6.85 6.88 -2.43
C THR A 39 -5.48 6.42 -2.90
N LEU A 40 -5.38 5.16 -3.33
CA LEU A 40 -4.17 4.67 -3.98
C LEU A 40 -4.03 5.32 -5.36
N PRO A 41 -2.83 5.79 -5.74
CA PRO A 41 -2.59 6.19 -7.11
C PRO A 41 -2.84 4.98 -8.02
N ILE A 42 -3.47 5.23 -9.17
CA ILE A 42 -3.64 4.23 -10.22
C ILE A 42 -2.29 3.60 -10.53
N GLU A 43 -2.17 2.31 -10.24
CA GLU A 43 -1.02 1.52 -10.66
C GLU A 43 -1.06 1.55 -12.18
N GLN A 44 -0.20 2.38 -12.80
CA GLN A 44 0.02 2.36 -14.23
C GLN A 44 0.69 1.03 -14.54
N SER A 45 -0.14 0.00 -14.65
CA SER A 45 0.20 -1.26 -15.28
C SER A 45 0.46 -0.90 -16.73
N HIS A 46 1.73 -0.67 -17.05
CA HIS A 46 2.23 -0.65 -18.43
C HIS A 46 1.91 -2.02 -19.04
N SER A 47 0.67 -2.17 -19.51
CA SER A 47 0.27 -3.18 -20.47
C SER A 47 0.70 -2.63 -21.82
N THR A 48 1.83 -3.08 -22.33
CA THR A 48 2.23 -2.92 -23.73
C THR A 48 2.84 -4.23 -24.18
#